data_AF-A0A384A820-F1
#
_entry.id   AF-A0A384A820-F1
#
_cell.length_a   1.000
_cell.length_b   1.000
_cell.length_c   1.000
_cell.angle_alpha   90.00
_cell.angle_beta   90.00
_cell.angle_gamma   90.00
#
_symmetry.space_group_name_H-M   'P 1'
#
loop_
_entity.id
_entity.type
_entity.pdbx_description
1 polymer ?
#
loop_
_entity_poly.entity_id
_entity_poly.type
_entity_poly.pdbx_seq_one_letter_code
_entity_poly.pdbx_strand_id
1 'polypeptide(L)'
;MSHLQNLLLDTLLGTKHVDSAALIKLQEQSLCVASPGFSVMPSDVRTLVNGFAKNPLKTRREGLYFKEKDYKCVRADDYSLYAKSENTGVVVVKTHLYLLVATYTEGMYPSVCVEATEKLGEYLRRKGN
;
A
#
# COMPACT_ATOMS: atom_id res chain seq x y z
N MET A 1 -13.86 6.96 15.59
CA MET A 1 -13.34 6.33 14.36
C MET A 1 -13.49 7.32 13.23
N SER A 2 -12.43 7.62 12.48
CA SER A 2 -12.52 8.52 11.32
C SER A 2 -13.21 7.81 10.15
N HIS A 3 -13.90 8.56 9.28
CA HIS A 3 -14.55 7.98 8.09
C HIS A 3 -13.56 7.20 7.20
N LEU A 4 -12.34 7.71 7.05
CA LEU A 4 -11.25 7.05 6.32
C LEU A 4 -10.82 5.72 6.95
N GLN A 5 -10.83 5.64 8.29
CA GLN A 5 -10.51 4.40 8.99
C GLN A 5 -11.56 3.32 8.73
N ASN A 6 -12.85 3.66 8.83
CA ASN A 6 -13.91 2.70 8.52
C ASN A 6 -13.85 2.28 7.04
N LEU A 7 -13.66 3.23 6.12
CA LEU A 7 -13.53 2.94 4.69
C LEU A 7 -12.40 1.93 4.44
N LEU A 8 -11.22 2.14 5.03
CA LEU A 8 -10.07 1.24 4.87
C LEU A 8 -10.35 -0.16 5.45
N LEU A 9 -10.91 -0.23 6.66
CA LEU A 9 -11.21 -1.50 7.32
C LEU A 9 -12.27 -2.30 6.57
N ASP A 10 -13.39 -1.66 6.23
CA ASP A 10 -14.53 -2.35 5.61
C ASP A 10 -14.23 -2.79 4.18
N THR A 11 -13.52 -1.97 3.41
CA THR A 11 -13.26 -2.26 1.99
C THR A 11 -12.05 -3.17 1.75
N LEU A 12 -11.01 -3.10 2.59
CA LEU A 12 -9.82 -3.92 2.43
C LEU A 12 -9.84 -5.14 3.35
N LEU A 13 -9.87 -4.94 4.66
CA LEU A 13 -9.84 -6.06 5.61
C LEU A 13 -11.12 -6.89 5.54
N GLY A 14 -12.26 -6.29 5.18
CA GLY A 14 -13.52 -7.00 4.92
C GLY A 14 -13.43 -8.07 3.83
N THR A 15 -12.45 -7.99 2.92
CA THR A 15 -12.21 -9.03 1.89
C THR A 15 -11.64 -10.33 2.45
N LYS A 16 -11.06 -10.30 3.66
CA LYS A 16 -10.29 -11.40 4.27
C LYS A 16 -9.05 -11.84 3.47
N HIS A 17 -8.67 -11.05 2.46
CA HIS A 17 -7.47 -11.25 1.64
C HIS A 17 -6.51 -10.07 1.71
N VAL A 18 -6.74 -9.15 2.64
CA VAL A 18 -5.81 -8.12 3.09
C VAL A 18 -5.54 -8.35 4.57
N ASP A 19 -4.27 -8.52 4.91
CA ASP A 19 -3.80 -8.72 6.28
C ASP A 19 -3.76 -7.40 7.05
N SER A 20 -3.10 -6.41 6.47
CA SER A 20 -2.97 -5.08 7.06
C SER A 20 -3.07 -4.01 6.00
N ALA A 21 -3.52 -2.81 6.38
CA ALA A 21 -3.58 -1.69 5.47
C ALA A 21 -3.32 -0.34 6.14
N ALA A 22 -2.85 0.63 5.36
CA ALA A 22 -2.62 2.00 5.80
C ALA A 22 -2.88 3.03 4.70
N LEU A 23 -3.18 4.25 5.14
CA LEU A 23 -3.17 5.45 4.30
C LEU A 23 -2.05 6.38 4.79
N ILE A 24 -1.19 6.76 3.86
CA ILE A 24 -0.11 7.72 4.08
C ILE A 24 -0.46 8.99 3.30
N LYS A 25 -0.36 10.17 3.92
CA LYS A 25 -0.50 11.43 3.20
C LYS A 25 0.77 11.75 2.43
N LEU A 26 0.64 12.03 1.13
CA LEU A 26 1.77 12.32 0.25
C LEU A 26 2.47 13.64 0.60
N GLN A 27 1.72 14.70 0.86
CA GLN A 27 2.27 16.03 1.11
C GLN A 27 3.03 16.11 2.43
N GLU A 28 2.49 15.51 3.48
CA GLU A 28 3.07 15.50 4.83
C GLU A 28 4.08 14.35 5.02
N GLN A 29 4.10 13.36 4.12
CA GLN A 29 4.85 12.11 4.27
C GLN A 29 4.62 11.44 5.64
N SER A 30 3.36 11.41 6.05
CA SER A 30 2.92 10.98 7.38
C SER A 30 1.88 9.88 7.30
N LEU A 31 1.87 8.98 8.28
CA LEU A 31 0.83 7.97 8.42
C LEU A 31 -0.47 8.65 8.89
N CYS A 32 -1.55 8.50 8.11
CA CYS A 32 -2.86 9.09 8.42
C CYS A 32 -3.77 8.10 9.15
N VAL A 33 -3.82 6.86 8.65
CA VAL A 33 -4.68 5.77 9.16
C VAL A 33 -3.92 4.47 8.98
N ALA A 34 -4.04 3.57 9.94
CA ALA A 34 -3.60 2.18 9.81
C ALA A 34 -4.65 1.23 10.42
N SER A 35 -4.68 0.00 9.92
CA SER A 35 -5.46 -1.08 10.53
C SER A 35 -4.92 -1.42 11.94
N PRO A 36 -5.76 -1.96 12.84
CA PRO A 36 -5.30 -2.40 14.16
C PRO A 36 -4.08 -3.31 14.10
N GLY A 37 -3.08 -3.04 14.94
CA GLY A 37 -1.82 -3.81 14.98
C GLY A 37 -0.84 -3.51 13.84
N PHE A 38 -1.23 -2.70 12.85
CA PHE A 38 -0.34 -2.32 11.75
C PHE A 38 0.39 -1.01 12.07
N SER A 39 1.66 -1.15 12.46
CA SER A 39 2.57 -0.01 12.63
C SER A 39 3.46 0.15 11.41
N VAL A 40 3.51 1.38 10.87
CA VAL A 40 4.37 1.75 9.74
C VAL A 40 5.35 2.80 10.24
N MET A 41 6.65 2.48 10.23
CA MET A 41 7.66 3.39 10.74
C MET A 41 7.85 4.60 9.80
N PRO A 42 8.29 5.76 10.30
CA PRO A 42 8.59 6.91 9.44
C PRO A 42 9.63 6.60 8.33
N SER A 43 10.56 5.68 8.58
CA SER A 43 11.50 5.18 7.55
C SER A 43 10.78 4.44 6.43
N ASP A 44 9.85 3.55 6.77
CA ASP A 44 9.03 2.81 5.81
C ASP A 44 8.16 3.76 4.99
N VAL A 45 7.54 4.76 5.63
CA VAL A 45 6.76 5.80 4.95
C VAL A 45 7.61 6.50 3.88
N ARG A 46 8.83 6.92 4.23
CA ARG A 46 9.77 7.54 3.28
C ARG A 46 10.13 6.59 2.15
N THR A 47 10.37 5.31 2.44
CA THR A 47 10.68 4.32 1.40
C THR A 47 9.52 4.17 0.41
N LEU A 48 8.29 4.06 0.90
CA LEU A 48 7.09 3.96 0.07
C LEU A 48 6.87 5.20 -0.79
N VAL A 49 7.01 6.41 -0.23
CA VAL A 49 6.90 7.67 -0.99
C VAL A 49 7.98 7.78 -2.05
N ASN A 50 9.23 7.44 -1.72
CA ASN A 50 10.35 7.50 -2.67
C ASN A 50 10.21 6.49 -3.82
N GLY A 51 9.52 5.37 -3.60
CA GLY A 51 9.22 4.38 -4.65
C GLY A 51 8.48 4.98 -5.85
N PHE A 52 7.65 6.01 -5.62
CA PHE A 52 6.95 6.75 -6.67
C PHE A 52 7.65 8.05 -7.07
N ALA A 53 8.36 8.70 -6.16
CA ALA A 53 8.89 10.06 -6.39
C ALA A 53 10.20 10.09 -7.19
N LYS A 54 11.06 9.08 -7.07
CA LYS A 54 12.46 9.20 -7.54
C LYS A 54 12.82 8.32 -8.73
N ASN A 55 12.33 7.08 -8.83
CA ASN A 55 12.50 6.29 -10.05
C ASN A 55 11.75 4.93 -9.95
N PRO A 56 10.60 4.73 -10.62
CA PRO A 56 9.97 3.41 -10.70
C PRO A 56 10.95 2.34 -11.23
N LEU A 57 11.90 2.73 -12.09
CA LEU A 57 12.94 1.84 -12.63
C LEU A 57 13.90 1.30 -11.55
N LYS A 58 14.19 2.10 -10.51
CA LYS A 58 15.06 1.68 -9.41
C LYS A 58 14.35 0.63 -8.56
N THR A 59 13.10 0.88 -8.18
CA THR A 59 12.27 -0.10 -7.47
C THR A 59 12.08 -1.38 -8.28
N ARG A 60 11.93 -1.31 -9.61
CA ARG A 60 11.90 -2.51 -10.47
C ARG A 60 13.17 -3.35 -10.36
N ARG A 61 14.34 -2.71 -10.26
CA ARG A 61 15.63 -3.39 -10.22
C ARG A 61 16.00 -3.92 -8.83
N GLU A 62 15.83 -3.09 -7.81
CA GLU A 62 16.32 -3.36 -6.45
C GLU A 62 15.24 -3.97 -5.55
N GLY A 63 13.96 -3.86 -5.92
CA GLY A 63 12.86 -4.26 -5.06
C GLY A 63 12.41 -3.16 -4.09
N LEU A 64 11.78 -3.57 -3.00
CA LEU A 64 11.27 -2.71 -1.95
C LEU A 64 11.67 -3.27 -0.59
N TYR A 65 12.37 -2.47 0.20
CA TYR A 65 12.63 -2.75 1.62
C TYR A 65 11.53 -2.12 2.47
N PHE A 66 10.73 -2.94 3.14
CA PHE A 66 9.58 -2.48 3.91
C PHE A 66 9.37 -3.38 5.14
N LYS A 67 9.21 -2.77 6.32
CA LYS A 67 9.05 -3.49 7.60
C LYS A 67 10.13 -4.55 7.82
N GLU A 68 11.39 -4.11 7.68
CA GLU A 68 12.58 -4.93 7.92
C GLU A 68 12.68 -6.18 7.03
N LYS A 69 12.06 -6.14 5.84
CA LYS A 69 12.02 -7.25 4.90
C LYS A 69 12.18 -6.77 3.47
N ASP A 70 12.94 -7.52 2.68
CA ASP A 70 13.09 -7.32 1.24
C ASP A 70 11.95 -7.98 0.46
N TYR A 71 11.37 -7.20 -0.45
CA TYR A 71 10.37 -7.64 -1.40
C TYR A 71 10.88 -7.46 -2.82
N LYS A 72 10.72 -8.49 -3.65
CA LYS A 72 10.97 -8.41 -5.08
C LYS A 72 9.85 -7.64 -5.76
N CYS A 73 10.20 -6.65 -6.57
CA CYS A 73 9.21 -5.90 -7.34
C CYS A 73 8.53 -6.81 -8.38
N VAL A 74 7.21 -6.73 -8.44
CA VAL A 74 6.36 -7.39 -9.44
C VAL A 74 5.85 -6.36 -10.45
N ARG A 75 5.48 -5.18 -9.96
CA ARG A 75 5.02 -4.03 -10.75
C ARG A 75 5.50 -2.76 -10.08
N ALA A 76 5.91 -1.78 -10.87
CA ALA A 76 6.10 -0.42 -10.39
C ALA A 76 5.88 0.52 -11.56
N ASP A 77 4.86 1.35 -11.49
CA ASP A 77 4.56 2.42 -12.43
C ASP A 77 4.17 3.69 -11.67
N ASP A 78 3.60 4.67 -12.35
CA ASP A 78 3.29 5.98 -11.77
C ASP A 78 2.22 5.92 -10.67
N TYR A 79 1.38 4.88 -10.67
CA TYR A 79 0.23 4.76 -9.77
C TYR A 79 0.24 3.50 -8.91
N SER A 80 0.94 2.45 -9.34
CA SER A 80 0.87 1.13 -8.73
C SER A 80 2.26 0.56 -8.51
N LEU A 81 2.54 0.14 -7.27
CA LEU A 81 3.75 -0.56 -6.88
C LEU A 81 3.37 -1.83 -6.13
N TYR A 82 3.69 -2.98 -6.72
CA TYR A 82 3.46 -4.29 -6.12
C TYR A 82 4.80 -4.96 -5.89
N ALA A 83 5.00 -5.49 -4.70
CA ALA A 83 6.19 -6.25 -4.36
C ALA A 83 5.81 -7.49 -3.54
N LYS A 84 6.56 -8.58 -3.71
CA LYS A 84 6.31 -9.86 -3.04
C LYS A 84 7.58 -10.46 -2.45
N SER A 85 7.41 -11.24 -1.40
CA SER A 85 8.48 -11.99 -0.75
C SER A 85 7.90 -13.31 -0.27
N GLU A 86 8.29 -14.41 -0.92
CA GLU A 86 7.68 -15.73 -0.76
C GLU A 86 6.14 -15.66 -0.88
N ASN A 87 5.41 -16.12 0.13
CA ASN A 87 3.94 -16.15 0.20
C ASN A 87 3.33 -14.87 0.78
N THR A 88 4.10 -13.78 0.86
CA THR A 88 3.65 -12.49 1.40
C THR A 88 3.88 -11.38 0.39
N GLY A 89 3.14 -10.29 0.48
CA GLY A 89 3.38 -9.14 -0.39
C GLY A 89 2.73 -7.86 0.07
N VAL A 90 3.10 -6.80 -0.65
CA VAL A 90 2.65 -5.44 -0.43
C VAL A 90 2.19 -4.84 -1.75
N VAL A 91 1.02 -4.24 -1.70
CA VAL A 91 0.37 -3.53 -2.80
C VAL A 91 0.26 -2.07 -2.36
N VAL A 92 0.82 -1.18 -3.16
CA VAL A 92 0.81 0.26 -2.89
C VAL A 92 0.19 0.97 -4.08
N VAL A 93 -0.86 1.73 -3.83
CA VAL A 93 -1.57 2.49 -4.86
C VAL A 93 -1.53 3.96 -4.51
N LYS A 94 -1.03 4.77 -5.44
CA LYS A 94 -0.90 6.22 -5.32
C LYS A 94 -2.17 6.92 -5.81
N THR A 95 -2.74 7.77 -4.96
CA THR A 95 -3.85 8.67 -5.27
C THR A 95 -3.36 10.11 -5.39
N HIS A 96 -4.24 11.11 -5.41
CA HIS A 96 -3.82 12.52 -5.47
C HIS A 96 -3.18 13.00 -4.17
N LEU A 97 -3.72 12.57 -3.03
CA LEU A 97 -3.35 13.01 -1.68
C LEU A 97 -2.73 11.89 -0.84
N TYR A 98 -2.95 10.63 -1.19
CA TYR A 98 -2.56 9.48 -0.38
C TYR A 98 -1.74 8.42 -1.12
N LEU A 99 -0.97 7.65 -0.36
CA LEU A 99 -0.59 6.29 -0.71
C LEU A 99 -1.45 5.32 0.10
N LEU A 100 -2.18 4.47 -0.60
CA LEU A 100 -2.87 3.34 -0.02
C LEU A 100 -1.93 2.14 -0.01
N VAL A 101 -1.66 1.60 1.17
CA VAL A 101 -0.77 0.46 1.39
C VAL A 101 -1.63 -0.70 1.87
N ALA A 102 -1.51 -1.86 1.25
CA ALA A 102 -2.16 -3.11 1.67
C ALA A 102 -1.14 -4.25 1.64
N THR A 103 -1.19 -5.12 2.64
CA THR A 103 -0.37 -6.33 2.69
C THR A 103 -1.24 -7.57 2.63
N TYR A 104 -0.66 -8.66 2.17
CA TYR A 104 -1.26 -9.99 2.25
C TYR A 104 -0.21 -10.99 2.73
N THR A 105 -0.69 -12.06 3.36
CA THR A 105 0.13 -13.12 3.95
C THR A 105 -0.23 -14.48 3.36
N GLU A 106 0.42 -15.53 3.84
CA GLU A 106 0.19 -16.90 3.40
C GLU A 106 -1.28 -17.31 3.58
N GLY A 107 -1.84 -17.99 2.58
CA GLY A 107 -3.25 -18.40 2.55
C GLY A 107 -4.22 -17.33 2.02
N MET A 108 -3.75 -16.10 1.77
CA MET A 108 -4.54 -15.06 1.09
C MET A 108 -4.34 -15.10 -0.43
N TYR A 109 -5.31 -14.60 -1.19
CA TYR A 109 -5.18 -14.45 -2.64
C TYR A 109 -4.59 -13.09 -3.01
N PRO A 110 -3.37 -13.03 -3.59
CA PRO A 110 -2.74 -11.77 -3.98
C PRO A 110 -3.57 -10.97 -4.99
N SER A 111 -4.29 -11.66 -5.89
CA SER A 111 -5.17 -11.05 -6.88
C SER A 111 -6.31 -10.25 -6.23
N VAL A 112 -6.93 -10.78 -5.17
CA VAL A 112 -8.01 -10.11 -4.45
C VAL A 112 -7.47 -8.89 -3.69
N CYS A 113 -6.29 -9.02 -3.05
CA CYS A 113 -5.62 -7.90 -2.41
C CYS A 113 -5.36 -6.75 -3.41
N VAL A 114 -4.80 -7.08 -4.58
CA VAL A 114 -4.54 -6.10 -5.66
C VAL A 114 -5.85 -5.45 -6.11
N GLU A 115 -6.87 -6.24 -6.45
CA GLU A 115 -8.14 -5.74 -6.95
C GLU A 115 -8.83 -4.80 -5.95
N ALA A 116 -8.90 -5.19 -4.68
CA ALA A 116 -9.51 -4.37 -3.63
C ALA A 116 -8.77 -3.05 -3.43
N THR A 117 -7.44 -3.10 -3.40
CA THR A 117 -6.58 -1.92 -3.20
C THR A 117 -6.67 -0.96 -4.38
N GLU A 118 -6.65 -1.48 -5.62
CA GLU A 118 -6.79 -0.65 -6.83
C GLU A 118 -8.18 -0.01 -6.92
N LYS A 119 -9.25 -0.76 -6.63
CA LYS A 119 -10.62 -0.23 -6.61
C LYS A 119 -10.78 0.90 -5.60
N LEU A 120 -10.23 0.73 -4.39
CA LEU A 120 -10.26 1.80 -3.38
C LEU A 120 -9.41 3.01 -3.81
N GLY A 121 -8.20 2.78 -4.36
CA GLY A 121 -7.36 3.85 -4.87
C GLY A 121 -8.01 4.63 -6.01
N GLU A 122 -8.69 3.95 -6.93
CA GLU A 122 -9.48 4.60 -7.99
C GLU A 122 -10.65 5.40 -7.42
N TYR A 123 -11.39 4.85 -6.47
CA TYR A 123 -12.48 5.57 -5.79
C TYR A 123 -11.98 6.87 -5.14
N LEU A 124 -10.84 6.81 -4.43
CA LEU A 124 -10.22 7.99 -3.80
C LEU A 124 -9.83 9.02 -4.85
N ARG A 125 -9.17 8.62 -5.95
CA ARG A 125 -8.83 9.52 -7.06
C ARG A 125 -10.05 10.23 -7.64
N ARG A 126 -11.14 9.49 -7.88
CA ARG A 126 -12.42 10.06 -8.39
C ARG A 126 -13.06 11.05 -7.41
N LYS A 127 -12.81 10.91 -6.11
CA LYS A 127 -13.30 11.83 -5.06
C LYS A 127 -12.38 13.05 -4.85
N GLY A 128 -11.32 13.19 -5.63
CA GLY A 128 -10.33 14.27 -5.48
C GLY A 128 -9.29 14.01 -4.39
N ASN A 129 -9.17 12.76 -3.93
CA ASN A 129 -8.20 12.32 -2.94
C ASN A 129 -7.05 11.52 -3.55
#